data_AF-A0A7X5TTR3-F1
#
_entry.id   AF-A0A7X5TTR3-F1
#
_cell.length_a   1.000
_cell.length_b   1.000
_cell.length_c   1.000
_cell.angle_alpha   90.00
_cell.angle_beta   90.00
_cell.angle_gamma   90.00
#
_symmetry.space_group_name_H-M   'P 1'
#
loop_
_entity.id
_entity.type
_entity.pdbx_description
1 polymer ?
#
loop_
_entity_poly.entity_id
_entity_poly.type
_entity_poly.pdbx_seq_one_letter_code
_entity_poly.pdbx_strand_id
1 'polypeptide(L)'
;MSNTTSTGWRFSRAAKGSIAVAALLVIGIATGDVAAAVQHTENDAPASATPAPSAPANEHEGHGEAEAPTENEPTAPTTDSPSEEDAPSGEHGEHEGEAPSTEAVAEATAQALAAGIMPAGVTASFAYAQRNWTPTAYDTCPASLHEQYSVVGDDNKLYPTWHPPVVINPATGAECSFGHEHGDNPADSDIATWVSEFYTKAADGYATGIPFGYVSEALVDFSAAQADVAVRHEDNVGHKIIVANDVAQIQAAPRAPLTTTDSAGAAVPLTCDYLIKIHQGSHSADATTNNAHELLYAVKCTDGTEVISNTMTRFGDPNEFVRSCAGTQVVDTSGSVLPNGIGGERRIPDRKCIEDFVLLPTTQTTKYSDPWALYEVWESANEISAVDGTVLAKFDPWFGVRNPSRYFWKGNGTNGADGIGFTVQASHEVGPSGGGVNAGPWKSLLGGGVLLQQDPASPFDGSERDYYLDATTVNNTASSTWFATPYGEDAVAEPFTGSVRQWVSATDNSAQPPLERRQFGMTTDYGSDHGVHAPN
;
A
#
# COMPACT_ATOMS: atom_id res chain seq x y z
N MET A 1 -31.23 55.04 -31.49
CA MET A 1 -30.75 53.87 -32.25
C MET A 1 -30.52 52.77 -31.23
N SER A 2 -31.30 51.70 -31.35
CA SER A 2 -31.70 50.77 -30.30
C SER A 2 -30.72 49.63 -30.07
N ASN A 3 -30.48 49.33 -28.80
CA ASN A 3 -30.04 48.02 -28.29
C ASN A 3 -31.09 46.95 -28.59
N THR A 4 -30.65 45.76 -28.98
CA THR A 4 -31.41 44.51 -28.83
C THR A 4 -30.49 43.34 -28.51
N THR A 5 -30.92 42.64 -27.46
CA THR A 5 -30.53 41.38 -26.86
C THR A 5 -30.49 40.16 -27.78
N SER A 6 -29.64 39.18 -27.49
CA SER A 6 -30.01 37.76 -27.67
C SER A 6 -29.32 36.84 -26.65
N THR A 7 -30.17 36.21 -25.85
CA THR A 7 -29.99 35.05 -24.98
C THR A 7 -29.53 33.79 -25.73
N GLY A 8 -28.51 33.09 -25.22
CA GLY A 8 -28.09 31.76 -25.67
C GLY A 8 -28.65 30.65 -24.76
N TRP A 9 -29.37 29.71 -25.37
CA TRP A 9 -30.04 28.57 -24.76
C TRP A 9 -29.08 27.42 -24.43
N ARG A 10 -29.30 26.77 -23.28
CA ARG A 10 -28.74 25.46 -22.93
C ARG A 10 -29.53 24.35 -23.65
N PHE A 11 -28.85 23.45 -24.35
CA PHE A 11 -29.40 22.16 -24.76
C PHE A 11 -28.77 21.03 -23.94
N SER A 12 -29.59 20.41 -23.10
CA SER A 12 -29.37 19.07 -22.58
C SER A 12 -29.74 18.06 -23.67
N ARG A 13 -28.90 17.04 -23.88
CA ARG A 13 -29.29 15.80 -24.58
C ARG A 13 -28.75 14.60 -23.82
N ALA A 14 -29.66 13.96 -23.10
CA ALA A 14 -29.61 12.53 -22.85
C ALA A 14 -29.95 11.79 -24.15
N ALA A 15 -29.16 10.76 -24.50
CA ALA A 15 -29.56 9.77 -25.49
C ALA A 15 -29.11 8.38 -25.00
N LYS A 16 -30.10 7.60 -24.57
CA LYS A 16 -30.02 6.15 -24.37
C LYS A 16 -29.87 5.48 -25.75
N GLY A 17 -28.84 4.66 -25.91
CA GLY A 17 -28.65 3.80 -27.08
C GLY A 17 -28.64 2.34 -26.66
N SER A 18 -29.65 1.59 -27.11
CA SER A 18 -29.83 0.17 -26.89
C SER A 18 -28.81 -0.65 -27.68
N ILE A 19 -28.14 -1.60 -27.03
CA ILE A 19 -27.28 -2.60 -27.69
C ILE A 19 -28.15 -3.79 -28.10
N ALA A 20 -28.12 -4.11 -29.39
CA ALA A 20 -28.73 -5.30 -29.97
C ALA A 20 -27.85 -6.53 -29.69
N VAL A 21 -28.43 -7.56 -29.09
CA VAL A 21 -27.82 -8.87 -28.89
C VAL A 21 -27.87 -9.63 -30.21
N ALA A 22 -26.70 -9.89 -30.81
CA ALA A 22 -26.57 -10.79 -31.95
C ALA A 22 -26.49 -12.24 -31.45
N ALA A 23 -27.39 -13.08 -31.98
CA ALA A 23 -27.49 -14.50 -31.70
C ALA A 23 -26.27 -15.26 -32.25
N LEU A 24 -25.60 -16.02 -31.38
CA LEU A 24 -24.56 -16.98 -31.78
C LEU A 24 -25.21 -18.29 -32.23
N LEU A 25 -24.90 -18.66 -33.46
CA LEU A 25 -25.32 -19.89 -34.13
C LEU A 25 -24.60 -21.10 -33.53
N VAL A 26 -25.34 -22.02 -32.91
CA VAL A 26 -24.83 -23.33 -32.45
C VAL A 26 -24.88 -24.30 -33.63
N ILE A 27 -23.72 -24.66 -34.16
CA ILE A 27 -23.56 -25.79 -35.09
C ILE A 27 -23.08 -26.99 -34.27
N GLY A 28 -23.96 -27.99 -34.15
CA GLY A 28 -23.63 -29.29 -33.56
C GLY A 28 -22.73 -30.11 -34.49
N ILE A 29 -21.69 -30.70 -33.93
CA ILE A 29 -20.89 -31.74 -34.57
C ILE A 29 -20.90 -32.97 -33.67
N ALA A 30 -21.11 -34.11 -34.33
CA ALA A 30 -21.40 -35.41 -33.78
C ALA A 30 -20.30 -35.99 -32.88
N THR A 31 -20.74 -36.63 -31.80
CA THR A 31 -19.94 -37.52 -30.95
C THR A 31 -19.65 -38.83 -31.68
N GLY A 32 -18.37 -39.11 -31.92
CA GLY A 32 -17.88 -40.43 -32.34
C GLY A 32 -16.92 -40.98 -31.29
N ASP A 33 -17.29 -42.11 -30.70
CA ASP A 33 -16.48 -42.91 -29.78
C ASP A 33 -15.18 -43.38 -30.45
N VAL A 34 -14.04 -43.16 -29.77
CA VAL A 34 -12.87 -44.04 -29.93
C VAL A 34 -12.19 -44.21 -28.57
N ALA A 35 -12.33 -45.41 -28.03
CA ALA A 35 -11.52 -45.89 -26.91
C ALA A 35 -10.08 -46.11 -27.39
N ALA A 36 -9.11 -45.53 -26.68
CA ALA A 36 -7.71 -45.90 -26.80
C ALA A 36 -7.09 -46.01 -25.41
N ALA A 37 -6.78 -47.26 -25.04
CA ALA A 37 -5.98 -47.61 -23.89
C ALA A 37 -4.56 -47.05 -24.04
N VAL A 38 -4.04 -46.44 -22.97
CA VAL A 38 -2.60 -46.16 -22.85
C VAL A 38 -2.13 -46.76 -21.54
N GLN A 39 -1.17 -47.68 -21.69
CA GLN A 39 -0.51 -48.44 -20.66
C GLN A 39 0.38 -47.52 -19.81
N HIS A 40 0.26 -47.65 -18.49
CA HIS A 40 1.29 -47.17 -17.56
C HIS A 40 2.53 -48.03 -17.72
N THR A 41 3.63 -47.43 -18.18
CA THR A 41 4.97 -47.98 -18.01
C THR A 41 5.64 -47.29 -16.84
N GLU A 42 5.87 -48.07 -15.79
CA GLU A 42 6.79 -47.79 -14.69
C GLU A 42 8.19 -47.54 -15.26
N ASN A 43 8.88 -46.51 -14.77
CA ASN A 43 10.33 -46.42 -14.86
C ASN A 43 10.87 -45.81 -13.57
N ASP A 44 11.71 -46.61 -12.94
CA ASP A 44 12.46 -46.37 -11.72
C ASP A 44 13.33 -45.10 -11.78
N ALA A 45 13.33 -44.34 -10.69
CA ALA A 45 14.38 -43.38 -10.36
C ALA A 45 15.00 -43.76 -9.00
N PRO A 46 16.34 -43.73 -8.86
CA PRO A 46 17.01 -44.22 -7.67
C PRO A 46 17.04 -43.20 -6.53
N ALA A 47 17.05 -43.75 -5.33
CA ALA A 47 17.12 -43.07 -4.04
C ALA A 47 18.34 -42.14 -3.89
N SER A 48 18.11 -40.96 -3.31
CA SER A 48 19.12 -40.18 -2.59
C SER A 48 18.54 -39.76 -1.26
N ALA A 49 19.22 -40.15 -0.20
CA ALA A 49 18.83 -39.99 1.19
C ALA A 49 19.07 -38.56 1.70
N THR A 50 18.12 -38.03 2.46
CA THR A 50 18.30 -36.85 3.31
C THR A 50 18.10 -37.27 4.77
N PRO A 51 19.02 -36.95 5.70
CA PRO A 51 18.85 -37.29 7.10
C PRO A 51 17.98 -36.25 7.83
N ALA A 52 17.08 -36.74 8.67
CA ALA A 52 16.24 -35.95 9.58
C ALA A 52 17.08 -35.35 10.73
N PRO A 53 16.74 -34.13 11.23
CA PRO A 53 17.29 -33.62 12.46
C PRO A 53 16.60 -34.25 13.68
N SER A 54 17.42 -34.61 14.65
CA SER A 54 17.09 -35.33 15.88
C SER A 54 16.48 -34.38 16.93
N ALA A 55 15.38 -34.80 17.54
CA ALA A 55 14.88 -34.21 18.80
C ALA A 55 15.77 -34.66 19.98
N PRO A 56 16.03 -33.82 21.00
CA PRO A 56 16.62 -34.29 22.24
C PRO A 56 15.55 -34.81 23.19
N ALA A 57 15.89 -35.94 23.83
CA ALA A 57 15.10 -36.67 24.79
C ALA A 57 15.07 -35.98 26.17
N ASN A 58 13.90 -36.02 26.81
CA ASN A 58 13.71 -35.90 28.25
C ASN A 58 14.24 -37.16 28.94
N GLU A 59 15.11 -37.02 29.95
CA GLU A 59 15.11 -37.84 31.18
C GLU A 59 15.88 -37.10 32.29
N HIS A 60 15.19 -36.71 33.37
CA HIS A 60 15.67 -37.01 34.73
C HIS A 60 14.58 -36.80 35.78
N GLU A 61 14.17 -37.91 36.39
CA GLU A 61 13.44 -37.98 37.65
C GLU A 61 14.38 -37.69 38.83
N GLY A 62 13.86 -37.04 39.87
CA GLY A 62 14.55 -36.87 41.15
C GLY A 62 13.63 -36.26 42.20
N HIS A 63 12.94 -37.13 42.94
CA HIS A 63 12.09 -36.79 44.09
C HIS A 63 12.86 -36.09 45.23
N GLY A 64 12.20 -35.12 45.86
CA GLY A 64 12.54 -34.59 47.18
C GLY A 64 11.35 -33.90 47.82
N GLU A 65 10.72 -34.56 48.80
CA GLU A 65 9.78 -33.96 49.75
C GLU A 65 10.49 -32.88 50.59
N ALA A 66 9.83 -31.75 50.85
CA ALA A 66 9.55 -31.25 52.20
C ALA A 66 9.04 -29.79 52.22
N GLU A 67 8.02 -29.61 53.07
CA GLU A 67 7.67 -28.44 53.88
C GLU A 67 6.99 -27.20 53.26
N ALA A 68 5.77 -26.99 53.74
CA ALA A 68 4.96 -25.79 53.60
C ALA A 68 5.50 -24.62 54.42
N PRO A 69 5.19 -23.38 54.01
CA PRO A 69 4.87 -22.35 54.98
C PRO A 69 3.57 -21.59 54.64
N THR A 70 2.69 -21.59 55.64
CA THR A 70 1.92 -20.46 56.19
C THR A 70 1.33 -19.39 55.25
N GLU A 71 0.00 -19.32 55.34
CA GLU A 71 -0.88 -18.20 54.99
C GLU A 71 -0.30 -16.84 55.42
N ASN A 72 -0.25 -15.91 54.45
CA ASN A 72 -0.25 -14.47 54.72
C ASN A 72 -1.40 -13.85 53.92
N GLU A 73 -2.38 -13.32 54.63
CA GLU A 73 -3.40 -12.42 54.09
C GLU A 73 -2.73 -11.19 53.45
N PRO A 74 -3.11 -10.79 52.22
CA PRO A 74 -2.86 -9.44 51.75
C PRO A 74 -4.04 -8.54 52.12
N THR A 75 -3.76 -7.60 53.01
CA THR A 75 -4.52 -6.37 53.22
C THR A 75 -4.87 -5.68 51.89
N ALA A 76 -6.13 -5.33 51.73
CA ALA A 76 -6.65 -4.53 50.62
C ALA A 76 -5.95 -3.16 50.54
N PRO A 77 -5.41 -2.77 49.36
CA PRO A 77 -5.12 -1.37 49.10
C PRO A 77 -6.38 -0.69 48.55
N THR A 78 -6.66 0.44 49.17
CA THR A 78 -7.65 1.45 48.82
C THR A 78 -7.59 1.85 47.34
N THR A 79 -8.77 1.95 46.75
CA THR A 79 -9.03 2.53 45.43
C THR A 79 -8.76 4.02 45.44
N ASP A 80 -7.58 4.44 44.99
CA ASP A 80 -7.39 5.77 44.43
C ASP A 80 -7.36 5.63 42.90
N SER A 81 -8.43 6.11 42.28
CA SER A 81 -8.51 6.32 40.83
C SER A 81 -7.45 7.33 40.41
N PRO A 82 -6.54 7.01 39.47
CA PRO A 82 -5.84 8.06 38.75
C PRO A 82 -6.84 8.72 37.81
N SER A 83 -6.96 10.04 37.94
CA SER A 83 -7.65 10.92 37.02
C SER A 83 -7.18 10.69 35.59
N GLU A 84 -8.15 10.59 34.68
CA GLU A 84 -7.99 10.83 33.24
C GLU A 84 -7.34 12.21 33.05
N GLU A 85 -6.03 12.25 32.88
CA GLU A 85 -5.33 13.38 32.29
C GLU A 85 -4.98 12.99 30.85
N ASP A 86 -5.75 13.57 29.92
CA ASP A 86 -5.44 13.89 28.53
C ASP A 86 -4.43 12.97 27.81
N ALA A 87 -4.93 11.85 27.30
CA ALA A 87 -4.31 11.22 26.13
C ALA A 87 -4.48 12.18 24.94
N PRO A 88 -3.40 12.55 24.21
CA PRO A 88 -3.52 13.41 23.04
C PRO A 88 -4.32 12.64 21.99
N SER A 89 -5.47 13.18 21.61
CA SER A 89 -6.19 12.76 20.42
C SER A 89 -5.23 12.93 19.24
N GLY A 90 -4.75 11.81 18.68
CA GLY A 90 -3.97 11.79 17.45
C GLY A 90 -4.81 12.30 16.30
N GLU A 91 -4.86 13.62 16.15
CA GLU A 91 -5.50 14.34 15.06
C GLU A 91 -4.56 14.28 13.84
N HIS A 92 -4.22 13.06 13.40
CA HIS A 92 -3.57 12.84 12.10
C HIS A 92 -4.64 12.74 11.01
N GLY A 93 -5.53 13.72 10.99
CA GLY A 93 -6.58 13.86 9.99
C GLY A 93 -5.96 14.12 8.61
N GLU A 94 -6.13 13.16 7.72
CA GLU A 94 -5.92 13.33 6.30
C GLU A 94 -7.07 14.21 5.76
N HIS A 95 -6.82 15.53 5.72
CA HIS A 95 -7.82 16.48 5.25
C HIS A 95 -7.70 16.68 3.73
N GLU A 96 -8.73 16.25 3.00
CA GLU A 96 -9.00 16.79 1.67
C GLU A 96 -9.17 18.32 1.77
N GLY A 97 -8.36 19.08 1.03
CA GLY A 97 -8.58 20.52 0.83
C GLY A 97 -7.87 21.50 1.76
N GLU A 98 -6.99 21.08 2.67
CA GLU A 98 -6.16 22.04 3.40
C GLU A 98 -5.00 22.51 2.53
N ALA A 99 -5.04 23.78 2.14
CA ALA A 99 -3.93 24.40 1.40
C ALA A 99 -2.67 24.44 2.27
N PRO A 100 -1.47 24.23 1.70
CA PRO A 100 -0.25 24.18 2.46
C PRO A 100 0.00 25.47 3.25
N SER A 101 0.19 25.37 4.57
CA SER A 101 0.62 26.51 5.39
C SER A 101 1.97 27.02 4.89
N THR A 102 1.96 28.14 4.18
CA THR A 102 3.16 28.80 3.66
C THR A 102 4.15 29.18 4.78
N GLU A 103 3.64 29.46 5.98
CA GLU A 103 4.46 29.75 7.16
C GLU A 103 5.19 28.49 7.65
N ALA A 104 4.50 27.36 7.76
CA ALA A 104 5.12 26.10 8.18
C ALA A 104 6.18 25.62 7.16
N VAL A 105 5.92 25.77 5.85
CA VAL A 105 6.91 25.47 4.81
C VAL A 105 8.14 26.37 4.93
N ALA A 106 7.95 27.67 5.18
CA ALA A 106 9.07 28.61 5.35
C ALA A 106 9.88 28.30 6.62
N GLU A 107 9.21 27.95 7.72
CA GLU A 107 9.85 27.54 8.97
C GLU A 107 10.66 26.26 8.80
N ALA A 108 10.07 25.19 8.25
CA ALA A 108 10.75 23.93 7.98
C ALA A 108 11.95 24.13 7.04
N THR A 109 11.81 24.98 6.02
CA THR A 109 12.93 25.34 5.12
C THR A 109 14.09 25.97 5.90
N ALA A 110 13.79 26.92 6.79
CA ALA A 110 14.82 27.59 7.59
C ALA A 110 15.50 26.62 8.58
N GLN A 111 14.72 25.73 9.21
CA GLN A 111 15.21 24.73 10.15
C GLN A 111 16.12 23.70 9.45
N ALA A 112 15.68 23.12 8.33
CA ALA A 112 16.45 22.14 7.58
C ALA A 112 17.74 22.72 6.99
N LEU A 113 17.70 23.98 6.52
CA LEU A 113 18.90 24.70 6.08
C LEU A 113 19.88 24.94 7.25
N ALA A 114 19.38 25.36 8.41
CA ALA A 114 20.21 25.59 9.59
C ALA A 114 20.84 24.29 10.14
N ALA A 115 20.13 23.17 10.02
CA ALA A 115 20.61 21.84 10.39
C ALA A 115 21.59 21.23 9.37
N GLY A 116 21.75 21.84 8.18
CA GLY A 116 22.61 21.33 7.11
C GLY A 116 22.04 20.08 6.42
N ILE A 117 20.73 19.83 6.57
CA ILE A 117 20.01 18.73 5.91
C ILE A 117 19.89 19.02 4.40
N MET A 118 19.71 20.29 4.07
CA MET A 118 19.53 20.76 2.69
C MET A 118 20.44 21.94 2.36
N PRO A 119 20.81 22.11 1.07
CA PRO A 119 21.57 23.25 0.58
C PRO A 119 20.75 24.55 0.58
N ALA A 120 21.45 25.67 0.41
CA ALA A 120 20.81 26.95 0.13
C ALA A 120 20.09 26.93 -1.23
N GLY A 121 18.87 27.46 -1.28
CA GLY A 121 18.07 27.58 -2.50
C GLY A 121 17.11 26.42 -2.76
N VAL A 122 17.16 25.35 -1.97
CA VAL A 122 16.09 24.34 -1.87
C VAL A 122 15.00 24.88 -0.93
N THR A 123 13.76 24.40 -1.08
CA THR A 123 12.63 24.67 -0.15
C THR A 123 12.08 23.36 0.39
N ALA A 124 11.56 23.33 1.62
CA ALA A 124 10.83 22.16 2.10
C ALA A 124 9.56 21.92 1.26
N SER A 125 9.24 20.67 0.97
CA SER A 125 7.89 20.29 0.52
C SER A 125 6.90 20.39 1.68
N PHE A 126 5.60 20.46 1.39
CA PHE A 126 4.55 20.28 2.38
C PHE A 126 4.63 18.90 3.04
N ALA A 127 4.99 17.86 2.28
CA ALA A 127 5.21 16.52 2.83
C ALA A 127 6.27 16.53 3.94
N TYR A 128 7.40 17.21 3.73
CA TYR A 128 8.44 17.37 4.74
C TYR A 128 8.03 18.29 5.89
N ALA A 129 7.32 19.38 5.59
CA ALA A 129 7.02 20.42 6.57
C ALA A 129 5.85 20.07 7.51
N GLN A 130 4.85 19.32 7.03
CA GLN A 130 3.57 19.14 7.73
C GLN A 130 3.05 17.71 7.75
N ARG A 131 3.59 16.81 6.92
CA ARG A 131 3.18 15.40 6.90
C ARG A 131 4.30 14.44 7.30
N ASN A 132 5.43 14.98 7.75
CA ASN A 132 6.55 14.17 8.22
C ASN A 132 6.20 13.49 9.55
N TRP A 133 6.87 12.38 9.84
CA TRP A 133 6.61 11.62 11.05
C TRP A 133 6.93 12.41 12.32
N THR A 134 6.08 12.23 13.34
CA THR A 134 6.28 12.75 14.68
C THR A 134 6.29 11.59 15.69
N PRO A 135 7.29 11.51 16.59
CA PRO A 135 7.35 10.45 17.59
C PRO A 135 6.11 10.41 18.49
N THR A 136 5.62 9.19 18.71
CA THR A 136 4.63 8.82 19.72
C THR A 136 5.30 8.56 21.07
N ALA A 137 4.51 8.15 22.07
CA ALA A 137 5.02 7.76 23.38
C ALA A 137 5.81 6.44 23.39
N TYR A 138 5.69 5.63 22.34
CA TYR A 138 6.36 4.33 22.21
C TYR A 138 7.66 4.41 21.40
N ASP A 139 7.81 5.49 20.63
CA ASP A 139 8.97 5.72 19.78
C ASP A 139 10.19 6.14 20.60
N THR A 140 11.35 5.66 20.17
CA THR A 140 12.62 5.89 20.88
C THR A 140 13.58 6.77 20.09
N CYS A 141 13.38 6.91 18.78
CA CYS A 141 14.11 7.88 17.98
C CYS A 141 13.51 9.29 18.09
N PRO A 142 14.34 10.36 18.05
CA PRO A 142 13.83 11.72 17.98
C PRO A 142 13.42 12.10 16.54
N ALA A 143 12.45 13.03 16.40
CA ALA A 143 12.02 13.59 15.11
C ALA A 143 13.20 14.10 14.26
N SER A 144 14.16 14.79 14.87
CA SER A 144 15.34 15.33 14.19
C SER A 144 16.26 14.26 13.57
N LEU A 145 16.16 12.99 14.01
CA LEU A 145 16.87 11.88 13.38
C LEU A 145 16.10 11.38 12.15
N HIS A 146 14.78 11.30 12.23
CA HIS A 146 13.92 10.94 11.11
C HIS A 146 14.04 11.96 9.96
N GLU A 147 14.04 13.26 10.27
CA GLU A 147 14.19 14.37 9.31
C GLU A 147 15.47 14.30 8.44
N GLN A 148 16.49 13.55 8.85
CA GLN A 148 17.71 13.32 8.07
C GLN A 148 17.49 12.37 6.89
N TYR A 149 16.43 11.55 6.93
CA TYR A 149 16.01 10.71 5.82
C TYR A 149 15.17 11.55 4.85
N SER A 150 15.87 12.38 4.09
CA SER A 150 15.28 13.26 3.10
C SER A 150 16.07 13.34 1.80
N VAL A 151 15.37 13.69 0.72
CA VAL A 151 15.91 13.80 -0.64
C VAL A 151 15.43 15.07 -1.31
N VAL A 152 16.20 15.60 -2.24
CA VAL A 152 15.81 16.76 -3.05
C VAL A 152 15.26 16.28 -4.39
N GLY A 153 14.00 16.61 -4.67
CA GLY A 153 13.35 16.31 -5.95
C GLY A 153 13.88 17.16 -7.10
N ASP A 154 13.51 16.81 -8.33
CA ASP A 154 13.89 17.54 -9.55
C ASP A 154 13.20 18.92 -9.67
N ASP A 155 12.14 19.12 -8.88
CA ASP A 155 11.45 20.38 -8.61
C ASP A 155 12.16 21.27 -7.57
N ASN A 156 13.31 20.83 -7.06
CA ASN A 156 14.14 21.53 -6.09
C ASN A 156 13.46 21.73 -4.71
N LYS A 157 12.56 20.81 -4.33
CA LYS A 157 12.00 20.71 -2.98
C LYS A 157 12.61 19.54 -2.18
N LEU A 158 12.68 19.69 -0.86
CA LEU A 158 13.09 18.64 0.08
C LEU A 158 11.89 17.77 0.46
N TYR A 159 12.03 16.46 0.36
CA TYR A 159 11.00 15.47 0.68
C TYR A 159 11.51 14.45 1.70
N PRO A 160 10.64 13.88 2.55
CA PRO A 160 10.96 12.64 3.24
C PRO A 160 11.27 11.53 2.22
N THR A 161 12.07 10.55 2.64
CA THR A 161 12.36 9.34 1.85
C THR A 161 12.41 8.13 2.79
N TRP A 162 12.58 6.95 2.20
CA TRP A 162 12.78 5.69 2.93
C TRP A 162 13.87 5.77 4.01
N HIS A 163 13.60 5.12 5.12
CA HIS A 163 14.55 4.80 6.20
C HIS A 163 14.31 3.37 6.69
N PRO A 164 15.31 2.72 7.31
CA PRO A 164 15.07 1.48 8.03
C PRO A 164 14.24 1.76 9.30
N PRO A 165 13.41 0.82 9.78
CA PRO A 165 12.52 1.05 10.94
C PRO A 165 13.30 1.32 12.23
N VAL A 166 14.53 0.82 12.30
CA VAL A 166 15.44 0.91 13.45
C VAL A 166 16.80 1.45 13.00
N VAL A 167 17.38 2.34 13.80
CA VAL A 167 18.68 2.98 13.52
C VAL A 167 19.52 3.12 14.79
N ILE A 168 20.84 3.29 14.61
CA ILE A 168 21.71 3.71 15.72
C ILE A 168 21.64 5.23 15.84
N ASN A 169 21.12 5.73 16.96
CA ASN A 169 21.11 7.16 17.25
C ASN A 169 22.56 7.64 17.45
N PRO A 170 23.08 8.53 16.57
CA PRO A 170 24.48 8.94 16.63
C PRO A 170 24.81 9.75 17.90
N ALA A 171 23.82 10.37 18.55
CA ALA A 171 24.03 11.15 19.75
C ALA A 171 24.19 10.28 21.02
N THR A 172 23.55 9.11 21.05
CA THR A 172 23.56 8.20 22.22
C THR A 172 24.37 6.93 21.98
N GLY A 173 24.59 6.54 20.72
CA GLY A 173 25.17 5.26 20.32
C GLY A 173 24.26 4.06 20.57
N ALA A 174 23.00 4.28 20.95
CA ALA A 174 22.02 3.24 21.19
C ALA A 174 21.13 3.04 19.96
N GLU A 175 20.66 1.81 19.78
CA GLU A 175 19.58 1.51 18.86
C GLU A 175 18.28 2.20 19.29
N CYS A 176 17.55 2.74 18.32
CA CYS A 176 16.22 3.31 18.52
C CYS A 176 15.32 2.95 17.32
N SER A 177 14.01 2.95 17.56
CA SER A 177 12.96 2.70 16.57
C SER A 177 12.15 3.97 16.30
N PHE A 178 11.70 4.10 15.04
CA PHE A 178 10.73 5.10 14.60
C PHE A 178 9.27 4.63 14.75
N GLY A 179 9.04 3.39 15.19
CA GLY A 179 7.70 2.82 15.40
C GLY A 179 6.93 2.47 14.13
N HIS A 180 7.52 2.69 12.95
CA HIS A 180 6.93 2.37 11.66
C HIS A 180 7.98 1.90 10.66
N GLU A 181 7.52 1.28 9.56
CA GLU A 181 8.35 0.74 8.50
C GLU A 181 7.97 1.32 7.13
N HIS A 182 8.91 1.27 6.17
CA HIS A 182 8.69 1.71 4.79
C HIS A 182 8.94 0.59 3.78
N GLY A 183 8.76 -0.67 4.16
CA GLY A 183 8.95 -1.84 3.31
C GLY A 183 10.42 -2.17 3.03
N ASP A 184 10.67 -2.69 1.83
CA ASP A 184 12.00 -3.13 1.40
C ASP A 184 13.00 -1.97 1.33
N ASN A 185 14.28 -2.28 1.53
CA ASN A 185 15.34 -1.30 1.31
C ASN A 185 15.48 -1.05 -0.20
N PRO A 186 15.25 0.19 -0.69
CA PRO A 186 15.34 0.48 -2.11
C PRO A 186 16.74 0.23 -2.68
N ALA A 187 17.80 0.25 -1.86
CA ALA A 187 19.17 -0.04 -2.30
C ALA A 187 19.37 -1.50 -2.72
N ASP A 188 18.47 -2.41 -2.37
CA ASP A 188 18.51 -3.82 -2.78
C ASP A 188 17.92 -4.04 -4.18
N SER A 189 17.34 -3.00 -4.81
CA SER A 189 16.83 -3.06 -6.17
C SER A 189 17.93 -2.90 -7.21
N ASP A 190 17.92 -3.73 -8.25
CA ASP A 190 18.84 -3.63 -9.39
C ASP A 190 18.65 -2.34 -10.20
N ILE A 191 17.49 -1.67 -10.02
CA ILE A 191 17.13 -0.44 -10.71
C ILE A 191 17.08 0.79 -9.80
N ALA A 192 17.53 0.68 -8.54
CA ALA A 192 17.49 1.77 -7.56
C ALA A 192 18.15 3.07 -8.03
N THR A 193 19.34 2.95 -8.64
CA THR A 193 20.09 4.11 -9.14
C THR A 193 19.34 4.79 -10.30
N TRP A 194 18.82 4.01 -11.25
CA TRP A 194 18.05 4.54 -12.38
C TRP A 194 16.82 5.32 -11.92
N VAL A 195 16.10 4.80 -10.92
CA VAL A 195 14.89 5.45 -10.39
C VAL A 195 15.24 6.68 -9.55
N SER A 196 16.25 6.62 -8.68
CA SER A 196 16.63 7.78 -7.86
C SER A 196 17.24 8.92 -8.69
N GLU A 197 18.02 8.61 -9.73
CA GLU A 197 18.51 9.60 -10.70
C GLU A 197 17.36 10.26 -11.47
N PHE A 198 16.26 9.53 -11.71
CA PHE A 198 15.04 10.08 -12.29
C PHE A 198 14.32 11.08 -11.36
N TYR A 199 14.65 11.18 -10.08
CA TYR A 199 14.13 12.27 -9.23
C TYR A 199 15.19 13.30 -8.86
N THR A 200 16.43 13.09 -9.30
CA THR A 200 17.54 13.97 -8.96
C THR A 200 17.77 14.98 -10.07
N LYS A 201 18.00 16.24 -9.70
CA LYS A 201 18.55 17.22 -10.63
C LYS A 201 20.04 16.89 -10.83
N ALA A 202 20.37 16.35 -12.01
CA ALA A 202 21.65 15.72 -12.38
C ALA A 202 22.97 16.51 -12.16
N ALA A 203 22.96 17.69 -11.55
CA ALA A 203 24.11 18.58 -11.40
C ALA A 203 24.53 18.87 -9.95
N ASP A 204 23.74 18.47 -8.97
CA ASP A 204 23.93 18.93 -7.60
C ASP A 204 24.09 17.72 -6.67
N GLY A 205 25.21 17.62 -5.94
CA GLY A 205 25.61 16.47 -5.11
C GLY A 205 24.74 16.25 -3.86
N TYR A 206 23.43 16.21 -4.03
CA TYR A 206 22.42 15.99 -3.01
C TYR A 206 22.16 14.51 -2.80
N ALA A 207 21.55 14.18 -1.66
CA ALA A 207 21.08 12.82 -1.40
C ALA A 207 20.04 12.43 -2.47
N THR A 208 20.27 11.29 -3.12
CA THR A 208 19.38 10.71 -4.10
C THR A 208 18.48 9.67 -3.43
N GLY A 209 17.25 9.52 -3.90
CA GLY A 209 16.33 8.51 -3.39
C GLY A 209 14.92 8.71 -3.95
N ILE A 210 13.92 8.16 -3.26
CA ILE A 210 12.53 8.18 -3.71
C ILE A 210 11.77 9.21 -2.87
N PRO A 211 11.30 10.32 -3.46
CA PRO A 211 10.59 11.35 -2.70
C PRO A 211 9.17 10.87 -2.30
N PHE A 212 8.84 11.04 -1.02
CA PHE A 212 7.51 10.78 -0.47
C PHE A 212 6.66 12.05 -0.51
N GLY A 213 5.46 11.98 -1.09
CA GLY A 213 4.57 13.13 -1.29
C GLY A 213 4.81 13.94 -2.58
N TYR A 214 5.66 13.47 -3.50
CA TYR A 214 6.02 14.20 -4.73
C TYR A 214 4.81 14.51 -5.61
N VAL A 215 3.93 13.53 -5.84
CA VAL A 215 2.73 13.77 -6.66
C VAL A 215 1.71 14.63 -5.91
N SER A 216 1.68 14.59 -4.57
CA SER A 216 0.82 15.47 -3.78
C SER A 216 1.18 16.94 -4.03
N GLU A 217 2.48 17.26 -4.09
CA GLU A 217 2.95 18.60 -4.46
C GLU A 217 2.56 19.00 -5.88
N ALA A 218 2.76 18.10 -6.85
CA ALA A 218 2.38 18.35 -8.23
C ALA A 218 0.84 18.56 -8.36
N LEU A 219 0.05 17.84 -7.57
CA LEU A 219 -1.41 17.96 -7.53
C LEU A 219 -1.87 19.31 -6.99
N VAL A 220 -1.19 19.87 -5.97
CA VAL A 220 -1.47 21.22 -5.50
C VAL A 220 -1.23 22.25 -6.60
N ASP A 221 -0.08 22.17 -7.28
CA ASP A 221 0.24 23.08 -8.38
C ASP A 221 -0.74 22.93 -9.56
N PHE A 222 -1.14 21.69 -9.87
CA PHE A 222 -2.12 21.39 -10.92
C PHE A 222 -3.51 21.93 -10.58
N SER A 223 -3.97 21.73 -9.34
CA SER A 223 -5.25 22.26 -8.84
C SER A 223 -5.29 23.79 -8.81
N ALA A 224 -4.17 24.44 -8.49
CA ALA A 224 -4.08 25.90 -8.59
C ALA A 224 -4.23 26.41 -10.04
N ALA A 225 -3.83 25.61 -11.03
CA ALA A 225 -3.94 25.93 -12.45
C ALA A 225 -5.28 25.49 -13.08
N GLN A 226 -5.98 24.52 -12.50
CA GLN A 226 -7.21 23.92 -13.03
C GLN A 226 -8.33 23.97 -11.99
N ALA A 227 -9.44 24.63 -12.33
CA ALA A 227 -10.60 24.68 -11.45
C ALA A 227 -11.16 23.28 -11.14
N ASP A 228 -11.68 23.11 -9.93
CA ASP A 228 -12.43 21.93 -9.48
C ASP A 228 -11.62 20.61 -9.38
N VAL A 229 -10.29 20.69 -9.27
CA VAL A 229 -9.45 19.52 -8.95
C VAL A 229 -9.21 19.45 -7.44
N ALA A 230 -9.61 18.34 -6.82
CA ALA A 230 -9.34 18.08 -5.41
C ALA A 230 -7.83 17.89 -5.17
N VAL A 231 -7.34 18.47 -4.07
CA VAL A 231 -5.97 18.25 -3.59
C VAL A 231 -5.96 17.12 -2.57
N ARG A 232 -4.86 16.37 -2.54
CA ARG A 232 -4.64 15.23 -1.66
C ARG A 232 -3.20 15.27 -1.15
N HIS A 233 -3.04 15.03 0.14
CA HIS A 233 -1.76 14.93 0.81
C HIS A 233 -1.71 13.65 1.60
N GLU A 234 -0.60 12.93 1.47
CA GLU A 234 -0.39 11.66 2.15
C GLU A 234 0.40 11.86 3.45
N ASP A 235 0.19 10.98 4.43
CA ASP A 235 1.04 10.92 5.60
C ASP A 235 2.37 10.23 5.28
N ASN A 236 3.34 10.36 6.20
CA ASN A 236 4.63 9.74 6.01
C ASN A 236 4.57 8.21 6.15
N VAL A 237 3.95 7.70 7.22
CA VAL A 237 4.05 6.30 7.63
C VAL A 237 3.41 5.34 6.63
N GLY A 238 2.41 5.79 5.86
CA GLY A 238 1.75 4.99 4.84
C GLY A 238 2.62 4.69 3.62
N HIS A 239 3.75 5.37 3.39
CA HIS A 239 4.61 5.11 2.24
C HIS A 239 5.41 3.80 2.39
N LYS A 240 5.22 2.82 1.51
CA LYS A 240 5.93 1.53 1.49
C LYS A 240 6.69 1.33 0.19
N ILE A 241 7.89 0.79 0.29
CA ILE A 241 8.76 0.38 -0.81
C ILE A 241 8.64 -1.13 -1.01
N ILE A 242 8.57 -1.54 -2.28
CA ILE A 242 8.61 -2.93 -2.70
C ILE A 242 9.72 -3.09 -3.72
N VAL A 243 10.57 -4.10 -3.53
CA VAL A 243 11.65 -4.49 -4.42
C VAL A 243 11.42 -5.92 -4.92
N ALA A 244 11.44 -6.11 -6.23
CA ALA A 244 11.39 -7.45 -6.83
C ALA A 244 12.31 -7.52 -8.05
N ASN A 245 13.50 -8.11 -7.88
CA ASN A 245 14.45 -8.29 -8.98
C ASN A 245 14.23 -9.61 -9.72
N ASP A 246 14.64 -9.67 -10.98
CA ASP A 246 14.67 -10.86 -11.83
C ASP A 246 13.34 -11.64 -11.91
N VAL A 247 12.20 -10.94 -11.85
CA VAL A 247 10.89 -11.60 -11.86
C VAL A 247 10.59 -12.15 -13.25
N ALA A 248 10.69 -13.48 -13.37
CA ALA A 248 10.31 -14.20 -14.57
C ALA A 248 8.83 -14.02 -14.90
N GLN A 249 8.57 -13.54 -16.13
CA GLN A 249 7.24 -13.35 -16.67
C GLN A 249 6.67 -14.68 -17.17
N ILE A 250 5.45 -15.01 -16.75
CA ILE A 250 4.79 -16.30 -17.02
C ILE A 250 3.53 -16.04 -17.83
N GLN A 251 3.36 -16.73 -18.95
CA GLN A 251 2.12 -16.70 -19.73
C GLN A 251 0.97 -17.31 -18.91
N ALA A 252 -0.23 -16.75 -18.99
CA ALA A 252 -1.39 -17.30 -18.29
C ALA A 252 -1.89 -18.62 -18.91
N ALA A 253 -1.86 -18.73 -20.24
CA ALA A 253 -2.39 -19.89 -20.96
C ALA A 253 -1.73 -20.12 -22.34
N PRO A 254 -1.07 -21.28 -22.58
CA PRO A 254 -0.67 -22.26 -21.58
C PRO A 254 0.34 -21.66 -20.59
N ARG A 255 0.34 -22.13 -19.34
CA ARG A 255 1.29 -21.66 -18.33
C ARG A 255 2.72 -22.05 -18.71
N ALA A 256 3.52 -21.07 -19.13
CA ALA A 256 4.90 -21.26 -19.55
C ALA A 256 5.72 -19.98 -19.34
N PRO A 257 7.05 -20.06 -19.14
CA PRO A 257 7.90 -18.89 -19.16
C PRO A 257 7.78 -18.14 -20.48
N LEU A 258 7.59 -16.82 -20.43
CA LEU A 258 7.69 -15.98 -21.60
C LEU A 258 9.17 -15.77 -21.95
N THR A 259 9.51 -15.84 -23.23
CA THR A 259 10.88 -15.62 -23.72
C THR A 259 10.94 -14.40 -24.62
N THR A 260 12.05 -13.67 -24.52
CA THR A 260 12.43 -12.60 -25.45
C THR A 260 13.72 -12.97 -26.18
N THR A 261 14.20 -12.09 -27.05
CA THR A 261 15.46 -12.26 -27.79
C THR A 261 16.49 -11.28 -27.25
N ASP A 262 17.66 -11.77 -26.86
CA ASP A 262 18.76 -10.91 -26.42
C ASP A 262 19.45 -10.19 -27.59
N SER A 263 20.42 -9.33 -27.29
CA SER A 263 21.21 -8.61 -28.30
C SER A 263 22.00 -9.52 -29.26
N ALA A 264 22.23 -10.79 -28.91
CA ALA A 264 22.91 -11.78 -29.73
C ALA A 264 21.95 -12.64 -30.57
N GLY A 265 20.64 -12.43 -30.46
CA GLY A 265 19.62 -13.20 -31.16
C GLY A 265 19.22 -14.50 -30.47
N ALA A 266 19.67 -14.75 -29.24
CA ALA A 266 19.32 -15.95 -28.49
C ALA A 266 18.00 -15.77 -27.74
N ALA A 267 17.20 -16.85 -27.67
CA ALA A 267 16.00 -16.86 -26.85
C ALA A 267 16.39 -16.93 -25.37
N VAL A 268 15.95 -15.94 -24.59
CA VAL A 268 16.19 -15.83 -23.15
C VAL A 268 14.87 -15.62 -22.41
N PRO A 269 14.75 -15.99 -21.13
CA PRO A 269 13.57 -15.66 -20.33
C PRO A 269 13.32 -14.16 -20.30
N LEU A 270 12.05 -13.74 -20.39
CA LEU A 270 11.65 -12.39 -20.06
C LEU A 270 11.62 -12.26 -18.54
N THR A 271 12.53 -11.45 -18.00
CA THR A 271 12.58 -11.08 -16.58
C THR A 271 12.44 -9.58 -16.47
N CYS A 272 11.90 -9.13 -15.33
CA CYS A 272 11.73 -7.72 -15.03
C CYS A 272 12.13 -7.44 -13.58
N ASP A 273 12.77 -6.29 -13.38
CA ASP A 273 13.06 -5.71 -12.07
C ASP A 273 12.01 -4.65 -11.75
N TYR A 274 11.47 -4.69 -10.53
CA TYR A 274 10.45 -3.77 -10.06
C TYR A 274 10.94 -3.02 -8.82
N LEU A 275 10.71 -1.70 -8.81
CA LEU A 275 10.86 -0.85 -7.65
C LEU A 275 9.61 0.02 -7.54
N ILE A 276 8.81 -0.25 -6.52
CA ILE A 276 7.50 0.37 -6.34
C ILE A 276 7.50 1.13 -5.02
N LYS A 277 6.95 2.34 -5.01
CA LYS A 277 6.54 3.05 -3.79
C LYS A 277 5.04 3.23 -3.82
N ILE A 278 4.34 2.83 -2.78
CA ILE A 278 2.90 3.05 -2.64
C ILE A 278 2.62 3.75 -1.32
N HIS A 279 1.70 4.71 -1.28
CA HIS A 279 1.05 5.09 -0.03
C HIS A 279 -0.10 4.13 0.27
N GLN A 280 0.04 3.32 1.33
CA GLN A 280 -0.93 2.33 1.78
C GLN A 280 -1.03 2.34 3.32
N GLY A 281 -1.70 3.36 3.86
CA GLY A 281 -2.05 3.44 5.27
C GLY A 281 -3.19 2.48 5.64
N SER A 282 -2.95 1.58 6.59
CA SER A 282 -3.96 0.64 7.12
C SER A 282 -4.41 0.98 8.54
N HIS A 283 -4.11 2.20 8.99
CA HIS A 283 -4.33 2.67 10.36
C HIS A 283 -5.40 3.76 10.48
N SER A 284 -5.67 4.51 9.41
CA SER A 284 -6.64 5.60 9.38
C SER A 284 -7.93 5.20 8.65
N ALA A 285 -8.93 6.08 8.72
CA ALA A 285 -10.18 5.92 7.96
C ALA A 285 -10.05 6.32 6.48
N ASP A 286 -8.91 6.87 6.08
CA ASP A 286 -8.76 7.53 4.79
C ASP A 286 -9.13 6.62 3.61
N ALA A 287 -8.47 5.47 3.52
CA ALA A 287 -8.67 4.51 2.45
C ALA A 287 -10.09 3.87 2.45
N THR A 288 -10.94 4.13 3.46
CA THR A 288 -12.34 3.69 3.44
C THR A 288 -13.22 4.58 2.56
N THR A 289 -12.77 5.80 2.26
CA THR A 289 -13.53 6.79 1.49
C THR A 289 -12.73 7.28 0.29
N ASN A 290 -11.43 7.56 0.45
CA ASN A 290 -10.56 8.15 -0.57
C ASN A 290 -9.86 7.06 -1.39
N ASN A 291 -10.04 7.10 -2.71
CA ASN A 291 -9.52 6.07 -3.62
C ASN A 291 -8.13 6.39 -4.18
N ALA A 292 -7.72 7.66 -4.17
CA ALA A 292 -6.51 8.12 -4.84
C ALA A 292 -5.34 8.16 -3.87
N HIS A 293 -4.28 7.42 -4.18
CA HIS A 293 -3.05 7.36 -3.40
C HIS A 293 -1.80 7.39 -4.26
N GLU A 294 -0.72 7.96 -3.74
CA GLU A 294 0.52 8.11 -4.50
C GLU A 294 1.20 6.76 -4.76
N LEU A 295 1.40 6.42 -6.04
CA LEU A 295 2.10 5.24 -6.52
C LEU A 295 3.24 5.65 -7.46
N LEU A 296 4.47 5.37 -7.06
CA LEU A 296 5.59 5.21 -7.97
C LEU A 296 5.67 3.75 -8.41
N TYR A 297 5.59 3.51 -9.71
CA TYR A 297 5.81 2.22 -10.33
C TYR A 297 6.99 2.32 -11.29
N ALA A 298 8.11 1.69 -10.95
CA ALA A 298 9.25 1.55 -11.83
C ALA A 298 9.47 0.08 -12.21
N VAL A 299 9.66 -0.18 -13.49
CA VAL A 299 9.97 -1.51 -14.03
C VAL A 299 10.97 -1.42 -15.16
N LYS A 300 11.87 -2.40 -15.24
CA LYS A 300 12.80 -2.60 -16.34
C LYS A 300 12.87 -4.08 -16.70
N CYS A 301 12.67 -4.41 -17.97
CA CYS A 301 12.61 -5.78 -18.45
C CYS A 301 13.70 -6.09 -19.48
N THR A 302 14.03 -7.38 -19.63
CA THR A 302 15.03 -7.85 -20.59
C THR A 302 14.64 -7.69 -22.06
N ASP A 303 13.36 -7.44 -22.37
CA ASP A 303 12.88 -7.09 -23.72
C ASP A 303 13.00 -5.60 -24.06
N GLY A 304 13.55 -4.79 -23.15
CA GLY A 304 13.70 -3.35 -23.30
C GLY A 304 12.50 -2.53 -22.84
N THR A 305 11.46 -3.16 -22.29
CA THR A 305 10.35 -2.46 -21.62
C THR A 305 10.89 -1.75 -20.39
N GLU A 306 10.69 -0.43 -20.31
CA GLU A 306 11.04 0.39 -19.16
C GLU A 306 9.91 1.38 -18.87
N VAL A 307 9.47 1.46 -17.61
CA VAL A 307 8.52 2.48 -17.15
C VAL A 307 9.01 3.04 -15.82
N ILE A 308 8.96 4.37 -15.66
CA ILE A 308 8.93 5.03 -14.36
C ILE A 308 7.67 5.88 -14.37
N SER A 309 6.68 5.51 -13.56
CA SER A 309 5.44 6.24 -13.41
C SER A 309 5.29 6.71 -11.98
N ASN A 310 4.95 7.98 -11.73
CA ASN A 310 4.46 8.43 -10.42
C ASN A 310 3.11 9.12 -10.58
N THR A 311 2.08 8.61 -9.90
CA THR A 311 0.69 9.08 -10.05
C THR A 311 -0.09 9.00 -8.74
N MET A 312 -1.15 9.79 -8.63
CA MET A 312 -2.27 9.53 -7.72
C MET A 312 -3.10 8.39 -8.31
N THR A 313 -2.67 7.17 -8.04
CA THR A 313 -3.34 5.95 -8.48
C THR A 313 -4.68 5.81 -7.78
N ARG A 314 -5.71 5.52 -8.56
CA ARG A 314 -7.08 5.35 -8.09
C ARG A 314 -7.40 3.87 -7.91
N PHE A 315 -7.55 3.44 -6.67
CA PHE A 315 -7.91 2.08 -6.29
C PHE A 315 -9.44 1.90 -6.32
N GLY A 316 -9.99 1.78 -7.52
CA GLY A 316 -11.44 1.79 -7.76
C GLY A 316 -12.05 3.18 -7.62
N ASP A 317 -13.35 3.22 -7.30
CA ASP A 317 -14.11 4.47 -7.18
C ASP A 317 -14.05 5.06 -5.76
N PRO A 318 -14.09 6.41 -5.62
CA PRO A 318 -14.20 7.07 -4.33
C PRO A 318 -15.55 6.76 -3.69
N ASN A 319 -15.64 6.93 -2.36
CA ASN A 319 -16.88 6.72 -1.60
C ASN A 319 -17.45 5.28 -1.63
N GLU A 320 -16.64 4.30 -2.01
CA GLU A 320 -16.99 2.88 -1.93
C GLU A 320 -15.76 2.00 -1.77
N PHE A 321 -15.98 0.80 -1.24
CA PHE A 321 -15.00 -0.29 -1.26
C PHE A 321 -15.73 -1.64 -1.27
N VAL A 322 -15.02 -2.72 -1.59
CA VAL A 322 -15.54 -4.09 -1.54
C VAL A 322 -15.21 -4.72 -0.19
N ARG A 323 -16.19 -5.36 0.47
CA ARG A 323 -15.95 -6.06 1.74
C ARG A 323 -14.96 -7.22 1.53
N SER A 324 -13.85 -7.24 2.27
CA SER A 324 -12.81 -8.28 2.16
C SER A 324 -13.36 -9.71 2.31
N CYS A 325 -14.12 -9.97 3.38
CA CYS A 325 -14.68 -11.29 3.68
C CYS A 325 -15.91 -11.68 2.81
N ALA A 326 -16.32 -10.81 1.87
CA ALA A 326 -17.41 -11.05 0.94
C ALA A 326 -17.14 -10.34 -0.39
N GLY A 327 -16.18 -10.87 -1.16
CA GLY A 327 -15.48 -10.21 -2.28
C GLY A 327 -16.29 -9.71 -3.49
N THR A 328 -17.61 -9.59 -3.39
CA THR A 328 -18.46 -8.90 -4.39
C THR A 328 -19.41 -7.88 -3.77
N GLN A 329 -19.41 -7.74 -2.44
CA GLN A 329 -20.34 -6.85 -1.76
C GLN A 329 -19.70 -5.47 -1.55
N VAL A 330 -20.22 -4.49 -2.28
CA VAL A 330 -19.85 -3.08 -2.13
C VAL A 330 -20.38 -2.52 -0.80
N VAL A 331 -19.57 -1.67 -0.17
CA VAL A 331 -19.87 -0.89 1.02
C VAL A 331 -19.78 0.59 0.64
N ASP A 332 -20.92 1.28 0.69
CA ASP A 332 -21.00 2.70 0.37
C ASP A 332 -20.50 3.56 1.54
N THR A 333 -19.59 4.47 1.24
CA THR A 333 -19.13 5.57 2.10
C THR A 333 -19.49 6.92 1.46
N SER A 334 -18.95 8.03 1.97
CA SER A 334 -19.27 9.37 1.47
C SER A 334 -18.29 10.39 1.99
N GLY A 335 -17.99 11.41 1.19
CA GLY A 335 -17.20 12.57 1.60
C GLY A 335 -16.14 12.96 0.58
N SER A 336 -15.59 11.97 -0.13
CA SER A 336 -14.54 12.22 -1.11
C SER A 336 -15.08 12.86 -2.38
N VAL A 337 -14.33 13.83 -2.89
CA VAL A 337 -14.56 14.50 -4.18
C VAL A 337 -13.53 14.10 -5.24
N LEU A 338 -12.72 13.08 -4.96
CA LEU A 338 -11.71 12.57 -5.89
C LEU A 338 -12.35 11.96 -7.14
N PRO A 339 -11.62 11.87 -8.27
CA PRO A 339 -12.15 11.26 -9.49
C PRO A 339 -12.24 9.73 -9.38
N ASN A 340 -13.21 9.17 -10.10
CA ASN A 340 -13.38 7.72 -10.27
C ASN A 340 -12.13 7.08 -10.89
N GLY A 341 -11.88 5.83 -10.50
CA GLY A 341 -10.84 5.00 -11.09
C GLY A 341 -11.23 4.52 -12.49
N ILE A 342 -10.23 4.04 -13.23
CA ILE A 342 -10.44 3.37 -14.53
C ILE A 342 -10.59 1.84 -14.38
N GLY A 343 -10.56 1.36 -13.15
CA GLY A 343 -10.57 -0.04 -12.76
C GLY A 343 -10.01 -0.20 -11.35
N GLY A 344 -9.72 -1.44 -10.96
CA GLY A 344 -9.26 -1.76 -9.61
C GLY A 344 -10.36 -1.62 -8.56
N GLU A 345 -10.00 -1.90 -7.31
CA GLU A 345 -10.89 -1.79 -6.15
C GLU A 345 -10.08 -1.81 -4.85
N ARG A 346 -10.68 -1.29 -3.79
CA ARG A 346 -10.22 -1.50 -2.42
C ARG A 346 -11.04 -2.62 -1.80
N ARG A 347 -10.39 -3.69 -1.35
CA ARG A 347 -10.99 -4.75 -0.54
C ARG A 347 -10.63 -4.50 0.91
N ILE A 348 -11.56 -3.97 1.69
CA ILE A 348 -11.32 -3.55 3.08
C ILE A 348 -12.21 -4.34 4.04
N PRO A 349 -11.70 -4.82 5.19
CA PRO A 349 -12.54 -5.42 6.20
C PRO A 349 -13.45 -4.41 6.85
N ASP A 350 -14.68 -4.83 7.14
CA ASP A 350 -15.64 -4.03 7.89
C ASP A 350 -16.15 -4.76 9.12
N ARG A 351 -17.05 -4.10 9.86
CA ARG A 351 -17.67 -4.65 11.06
C ARG A 351 -18.30 -6.02 10.85
N LYS A 352 -18.86 -6.28 9.66
CA LYS A 352 -19.48 -7.55 9.35
C LYS A 352 -18.44 -8.68 9.28
N CYS A 353 -17.22 -8.40 8.80
CA CYS A 353 -16.14 -9.38 8.84
C CYS A 353 -15.76 -9.76 10.27
N ILE A 354 -15.70 -8.78 11.18
CA ILE A 354 -15.45 -9.04 12.61
C ILE A 354 -16.58 -9.90 13.20
N GLU A 355 -17.84 -9.56 12.97
CA GLU A 355 -18.97 -10.28 13.55
C GLU A 355 -19.18 -11.70 13.00
N ASP A 356 -18.95 -11.91 11.70
CA ASP A 356 -19.21 -13.19 11.06
C ASP A 356 -18.05 -14.19 11.21
N PHE A 357 -16.81 -13.70 11.29
CA PHE A 357 -15.59 -14.52 11.18
C PHE A 357 -14.64 -14.42 12.38
N VAL A 358 -14.71 -13.36 13.19
CA VAL A 358 -13.81 -13.16 14.34
C VAL A 358 -14.52 -13.43 15.67
N LEU A 359 -15.70 -12.84 15.89
CA LEU A 359 -16.50 -12.94 17.11
C LEU A 359 -17.47 -14.13 17.07
N LEU A 360 -16.94 -15.34 17.19
CA LEU A 360 -17.72 -16.57 17.00
C LEU A 360 -18.57 -16.94 18.22
N PRO A 361 -19.84 -17.38 18.06
CA PRO A 361 -20.64 -17.92 19.15
C PRO A 361 -19.92 -19.08 19.85
N THR A 362 -20.08 -19.18 21.17
CA THR A 362 -19.53 -20.30 21.97
C THR A 362 -20.08 -21.67 21.54
N THR A 363 -21.21 -21.69 20.83
CA THR A 363 -21.81 -22.90 20.26
C THR A 363 -21.14 -23.36 18.95
N GLN A 364 -20.35 -22.51 18.29
CA GLN A 364 -19.63 -22.86 17.05
C GLN A 364 -18.24 -23.45 17.38
N THR A 365 -18.20 -24.72 17.80
CA THR A 365 -16.97 -25.38 18.25
C THR A 365 -16.03 -25.85 17.12
N THR A 366 -16.46 -25.79 15.86
CA THR A 366 -15.68 -26.22 14.70
C THR A 366 -15.12 -25.08 13.87
N LYS A 367 -15.34 -23.83 14.30
CA LYS A 367 -14.83 -22.62 13.64
C LYS A 367 -13.86 -21.89 14.56
N TYR A 368 -12.96 -21.15 13.94
CA TYR A 368 -11.92 -20.39 14.60
C TYR A 368 -11.98 -18.93 14.13
N SER A 369 -11.68 -17.98 15.02
CA SER A 369 -11.50 -16.58 14.64
C SER A 369 -10.51 -16.50 13.48
N ASP A 370 -10.96 -15.94 12.35
CA ASP A 370 -10.22 -16.01 11.09
C ASP A 370 -9.53 -14.68 10.77
N PRO A 371 -8.20 -14.58 10.89
CA PRO A 371 -7.47 -13.38 10.49
C PRO A 371 -7.55 -13.09 8.99
N TRP A 372 -7.78 -14.10 8.14
CA TRP A 372 -7.91 -13.88 6.69
C TRP A 372 -9.19 -13.15 6.30
N ALA A 373 -10.22 -13.16 7.16
CA ALA A 373 -11.39 -12.31 6.97
C ALA A 373 -11.03 -10.82 7.06
N LEU A 374 -9.86 -10.48 7.60
CA LEU A 374 -9.34 -9.12 7.70
C LEU A 374 -8.30 -8.77 6.66
N TYR A 375 -7.96 -9.69 5.75
CA TYR A 375 -7.00 -9.40 4.70
C TYR A 375 -7.48 -8.24 3.83
N GLU A 376 -6.72 -7.15 3.82
CA GLU A 376 -7.00 -5.94 3.05
C GLU A 376 -6.19 -5.96 1.75
N VAL A 377 -6.83 -5.71 0.60
CA VAL A 377 -6.19 -5.75 -0.72
C VAL A 377 -6.54 -4.52 -1.51
N TRP A 378 -5.53 -3.85 -2.05
CA TRP A 378 -5.68 -2.66 -2.89
C TRP A 378 -5.30 -3.03 -4.31
N GLU A 379 -6.29 -3.13 -5.18
CA GLU A 379 -6.12 -3.48 -6.59
C GLU A 379 -6.06 -2.20 -7.41
N SER A 380 -4.92 -1.90 -8.04
CA SER A 380 -4.81 -0.75 -8.94
C SER A 380 -5.20 -1.10 -10.38
N ALA A 381 -5.49 -0.08 -11.17
CA ALA A 381 -5.50 -0.13 -12.63
C ALA A 381 -4.98 1.20 -13.15
N ASN A 382 -3.83 1.20 -13.83
CA ASN A 382 -3.14 2.43 -14.20
C ASN A 382 -2.90 2.48 -15.71
N GLU A 383 -3.03 3.68 -16.24
CA GLU A 383 -2.67 4.02 -17.61
C GLU A 383 -1.90 5.34 -17.63
N ILE A 384 -0.86 5.41 -18.46
CA ILE A 384 -0.29 6.69 -18.90
C ILE A 384 -0.84 6.96 -20.29
N SER A 385 -1.63 8.02 -20.43
CA SER A 385 -2.30 8.36 -21.69
C SER A 385 -1.87 9.73 -22.20
N ALA A 386 -1.60 9.82 -23.50
CA ALA A 386 -1.31 11.08 -24.17
C ALA A 386 -2.58 11.91 -24.39
N VAL A 387 -2.41 13.21 -24.63
CA VAL A 387 -3.51 14.16 -24.88
C VAL A 387 -4.43 13.78 -26.07
N ASP A 388 -3.97 12.94 -27.00
CA ASP A 388 -4.78 12.43 -28.12
C ASP A 388 -5.56 11.14 -27.78
N GLY A 389 -5.45 10.66 -26.53
CA GLY A 389 -6.07 9.43 -26.03
C GLY A 389 -5.25 8.17 -26.27
N THR A 390 -4.05 8.26 -26.86
CA THR A 390 -3.15 7.11 -27.01
C THR A 390 -2.67 6.65 -25.64
N VAL A 391 -2.90 5.37 -25.31
CA VAL A 391 -2.34 4.76 -24.08
C VAL A 391 -0.90 4.34 -24.33
N LEU A 392 0.02 4.97 -23.62
CA LEU A 392 1.47 4.78 -23.72
C LEU A 392 1.93 3.59 -22.88
N ALA A 393 1.37 3.42 -21.68
CA ALA A 393 1.67 2.31 -20.78
C ALA A 393 0.45 1.89 -19.95
N LYS A 394 0.37 0.60 -19.58
CA LYS A 394 -0.59 0.03 -18.64
C LYS A 394 0.11 -0.88 -17.62
N PHE A 395 -0.30 -0.80 -16.37
CA PHE A 395 0.18 -1.64 -15.27
C PHE A 395 -0.82 -1.63 -14.11
N ASP A 396 -0.90 -2.72 -13.36
CA ASP A 396 -1.93 -2.91 -12.33
C ASP A 396 -1.40 -3.74 -11.12
N PRO A 397 -0.37 -3.27 -10.41
CA PRO A 397 0.11 -3.93 -9.21
C PRO A 397 -0.96 -3.93 -8.12
N TRP A 398 -1.01 -4.99 -7.31
CA TRP A 398 -1.90 -5.08 -6.15
C TRP A 398 -1.09 -5.17 -4.86
N PHE A 399 -1.67 -4.70 -3.75
CA PHE A 399 -1.00 -4.58 -2.46
C PHE A 399 -1.87 -5.14 -1.35
N GLY A 400 -1.34 -6.10 -0.60
CA GLY A 400 -2.01 -6.79 0.50
C GLY A 400 -1.48 -6.37 1.87
N VAL A 401 -2.38 -6.24 2.85
CA VAL A 401 -2.05 -6.10 4.29
C VAL A 401 -2.79 -7.18 5.06
N ARG A 402 -2.06 -8.09 5.70
CA ARG A 402 -2.61 -9.28 6.38
C ARG A 402 -2.98 -9.02 7.84
N ASN A 403 -2.39 -8.02 8.46
CA ASN A 403 -2.64 -7.66 9.85
C ASN A 403 -3.05 -6.18 10.03
N PRO A 404 -4.06 -5.68 9.27
CA PRO A 404 -4.42 -4.26 9.32
C PRO A 404 -4.86 -3.84 10.72
N SER A 405 -4.42 -2.67 11.17
CA SER A 405 -4.71 -2.17 12.52
C SER A 405 -6.16 -1.70 12.69
N ARG A 406 -6.89 -1.49 11.58
CA ARG A 406 -8.27 -1.02 11.56
C ARG A 406 -9.19 -1.83 10.63
N TYR A 407 -10.48 -1.77 10.93
CA TYR A 407 -11.57 -2.19 10.04
C TYR A 407 -12.64 -1.09 9.93
N PHE A 408 -13.38 -1.04 8.82
CA PHE A 408 -14.45 -0.05 8.65
C PHE A 408 -15.64 -0.35 9.57
N TRP A 409 -16.11 0.65 10.31
CA TRP A 409 -17.28 0.56 11.17
C TRP A 409 -18.08 1.86 11.20
N LYS A 410 -19.01 1.99 10.25
CA LYS A 410 -19.95 3.13 10.14
C LYS A 410 -20.68 3.49 11.45
N GLY A 411 -20.94 2.49 12.30
CA GLY A 411 -21.64 2.66 13.58
C GLY A 411 -20.80 3.27 14.70
N ASN A 412 -19.47 3.32 14.56
CA ASN A 412 -18.60 3.92 15.57
C ASN A 412 -18.60 5.47 15.54
N GLY A 413 -19.31 6.07 14.58
CA GLY A 413 -19.36 7.50 14.32
C GLY A 413 -20.39 8.32 15.11
N THR A 414 -21.12 7.78 16.10
CA THR A 414 -21.99 8.64 16.95
C THR A 414 -21.24 9.41 18.03
N ASN A 415 -19.96 9.12 18.29
CA ASN A 415 -19.13 9.81 19.31
C ASN A 415 -17.74 10.24 18.79
N GLY A 416 -17.53 10.42 17.49
CA GLY A 416 -16.34 11.12 16.97
C GLY A 416 -15.04 10.31 16.83
N ALA A 417 -15.10 9.01 16.54
CA ALA A 417 -13.99 8.31 15.88
C ALA A 417 -14.39 7.96 14.44
N ASP A 418 -13.45 8.03 13.49
CA ASP A 418 -13.64 8.24 12.04
C ASP A 418 -14.33 7.11 11.25
N GLY A 419 -15.40 6.51 11.77
CA GLY A 419 -16.12 5.42 11.10
C GLY A 419 -15.30 4.14 10.98
N ILE A 420 -14.32 3.93 11.87
CA ILE A 420 -13.46 2.74 11.94
C ILE A 420 -13.53 2.09 13.33
N GLY A 421 -13.20 0.81 13.41
CA GLY A 421 -12.86 0.12 14.66
C GLY A 421 -11.43 -0.40 14.62
N PHE A 422 -10.83 -0.64 15.78
CA PHE A 422 -9.45 -1.12 15.88
C PHE A 422 -9.41 -2.64 16.02
N THR A 423 -8.62 -3.30 15.17
CA THR A 423 -8.60 -4.75 15.07
C THR A 423 -8.16 -5.42 16.37
N VAL A 424 -7.22 -4.81 17.10
CA VAL A 424 -6.74 -5.30 18.41
C VAL A 424 -7.85 -5.34 19.45
N GLN A 425 -8.75 -4.35 19.44
CA GLN A 425 -9.82 -4.23 20.44
C GLN A 425 -10.89 -5.31 20.28
N ALA A 426 -11.04 -5.89 19.10
CA ALA A 426 -11.95 -7.01 18.86
C ALA A 426 -11.64 -8.23 19.76
N SER A 427 -10.43 -8.34 20.31
CA SER A 427 -10.07 -9.40 21.29
C SER A 427 -10.92 -9.38 22.56
N HIS A 428 -11.42 -8.22 22.97
CA HIS A 428 -12.23 -8.03 24.18
C HIS A 428 -13.70 -7.74 23.90
N GLU A 429 -14.10 -7.81 22.64
CA GLU A 429 -15.48 -7.59 22.24
C GLU A 429 -16.33 -8.85 22.38
N VAL A 430 -17.64 -8.64 22.55
CA VAL A 430 -18.65 -9.69 22.46
C VAL A 430 -19.57 -9.39 21.29
N GLY A 431 -19.61 -10.30 20.32
CA GLY A 431 -20.45 -10.18 19.13
C GLY A 431 -21.95 -10.25 19.45
N PRO A 432 -22.84 -9.85 18.52
CA PRO A 432 -24.29 -9.85 18.73
C PRO A 432 -24.89 -11.21 19.13
N SER A 433 -24.21 -12.30 18.79
CA SER A 433 -24.57 -13.67 19.14
C SER A 433 -24.05 -14.13 20.52
N GLY A 434 -23.48 -13.23 21.32
CA GLY A 434 -22.82 -13.56 22.60
C GLY A 434 -21.47 -14.29 22.42
N GLY A 435 -20.91 -14.22 21.21
CA GLY A 435 -19.65 -14.85 20.83
C GLY A 435 -18.44 -13.96 21.08
N GLY A 436 -17.25 -14.55 21.11
CA GLY A 436 -15.99 -13.82 21.27
C GLY A 436 -14.88 -14.49 20.48
N VAL A 437 -13.68 -13.95 20.57
CA VAL A 437 -12.51 -14.54 19.90
C VAL A 437 -12.14 -15.90 20.51
N ASN A 438 -11.74 -16.86 19.67
CA ASN A 438 -11.40 -18.21 20.13
C ASN A 438 -10.11 -18.79 19.53
N ALA A 439 -9.43 -18.02 18.68
CA ALA A 439 -8.17 -18.37 18.02
C ALA A 439 -7.21 -17.17 17.93
N GLY A 440 -5.94 -17.46 17.62
CA GLY A 440 -4.93 -16.44 17.42
C GLY A 440 -5.22 -15.56 16.17
N PRO A 441 -4.67 -14.34 16.13
CA PRO A 441 -3.78 -13.77 17.14
C PRO A 441 -4.55 -13.12 18.32
N TRP A 442 -5.88 -12.94 18.25
CA TRP A 442 -6.63 -12.33 19.36
C TRP A 442 -6.65 -13.15 20.65
N LYS A 443 -6.72 -14.48 20.56
CA LYS A 443 -6.82 -15.33 21.75
C LYS A 443 -5.63 -15.16 22.70
N SER A 444 -4.43 -14.87 22.19
CA SER A 444 -3.26 -14.65 23.05
C SER A 444 -3.32 -13.35 23.84
N LEU A 445 -4.21 -12.42 23.47
CA LEU A 445 -4.46 -11.18 24.19
C LEU A 445 -5.48 -11.37 25.33
N LEU A 446 -6.21 -12.50 25.34
CA LEU A 446 -7.17 -12.80 26.40
C LEU A 446 -6.45 -13.00 27.74
N GLY A 447 -6.87 -12.25 28.76
CA GLY A 447 -6.29 -12.27 30.10
C GLY A 447 -5.40 -11.06 30.40
N GLY A 448 -5.05 -10.26 29.38
CA GLY A 448 -4.47 -8.93 29.53
C GLY A 448 -5.52 -7.82 29.66
N GLY A 449 -5.05 -6.59 29.81
CA GLY A 449 -5.88 -5.39 29.64
C GLY A 449 -6.18 -5.12 28.17
N VAL A 450 -7.19 -4.29 27.90
CA VAL A 450 -7.52 -3.85 26.53
C VAL A 450 -6.36 -3.01 26.00
N LEU A 451 -5.76 -3.46 24.90
CA LEU A 451 -4.71 -2.71 24.21
C LEU A 451 -5.31 -1.55 23.40
N LEU A 452 -4.59 -0.43 23.37
CA LEU A 452 -4.86 0.67 22.45
C LEU A 452 -4.37 0.31 21.04
N GLN A 453 -4.86 1.01 20.02
CA GLN A 453 -4.43 0.79 18.63
C GLN A 453 -2.91 0.90 18.47
N GLN A 454 -2.31 1.89 19.12
CA GLN A 454 -0.88 2.21 19.02
C GLN A 454 0.00 1.36 19.94
N ASP A 455 -0.58 0.46 20.74
CA ASP A 455 0.19 -0.34 21.68
C ASP A 455 1.10 -1.32 20.91
N PRO A 456 2.44 -1.31 21.11
CA PRO A 456 3.36 -2.21 20.42
C PRO A 456 3.14 -3.70 20.70
N ALA A 457 2.34 -4.05 21.71
CA ALA A 457 1.92 -5.44 21.93
C ALA A 457 0.78 -5.89 21.00
N SER A 458 0.19 -4.98 20.23
CA SER A 458 -0.82 -5.29 19.21
C SER A 458 -0.17 -6.10 18.08
N PRO A 459 -0.72 -7.27 17.69
CA PRO A 459 -0.27 -7.99 16.50
C PRO A 459 -0.83 -7.41 15.19
N PHE A 460 -1.55 -6.28 15.28
CA PHE A 460 -2.21 -5.62 14.15
C PHE A 460 -1.60 -4.22 13.97
N ASP A 461 -0.45 -4.19 13.32
CA ASP A 461 0.34 -2.98 13.04
C ASP A 461 0.44 -2.69 11.52
N GLY A 462 -0.14 -3.54 10.68
CA GLY A 462 -0.09 -3.37 9.23
C GLY A 462 1.28 -3.65 8.58
N SER A 463 2.22 -4.31 9.26
CA SER A 463 3.55 -4.63 8.72
C SER A 463 3.60 -5.92 7.88
N GLU A 464 2.60 -6.79 7.98
CA GLU A 464 2.54 -8.04 7.22
C GLU A 464 1.97 -7.79 5.83
N ARG A 465 2.86 -7.60 4.86
CA ARG A 465 2.47 -7.15 3.51
C ARG A 465 2.82 -8.18 2.44
N ASP A 466 2.02 -8.19 1.38
CA ASP A 466 2.32 -8.91 0.14
C ASP A 466 1.89 -8.08 -1.06
N TYR A 467 2.31 -8.50 -2.25
CA TYR A 467 2.01 -7.76 -3.46
C TYR A 467 1.87 -8.69 -4.65
N TYR A 468 1.19 -8.19 -5.68
CA TYR A 468 0.94 -8.92 -6.90
C TYR A 468 1.46 -8.14 -8.09
N LEU A 469 2.20 -8.83 -8.95
CA LEU A 469 2.71 -8.29 -10.21
C LEU A 469 2.08 -9.04 -11.37
N ASP A 470 1.72 -8.30 -12.40
CA ASP A 470 1.18 -8.78 -13.67
C ASP A 470 1.86 -8.05 -14.83
N ALA A 471 1.32 -8.13 -16.04
CA ALA A 471 1.91 -7.54 -17.23
C ALA A 471 2.04 -6.00 -17.16
N THR A 472 3.23 -5.51 -17.49
CA THR A 472 3.40 -4.12 -17.93
C THR A 472 3.29 -4.06 -19.44
N THR A 473 2.24 -3.41 -19.94
CA THR A 473 2.08 -3.17 -21.37
C THR A 473 2.62 -1.79 -21.72
N VAL A 474 3.48 -1.69 -22.73
CA VAL A 474 3.95 -0.43 -23.32
C VAL A 474 3.60 -0.45 -24.81
N ASN A 475 3.04 0.66 -25.28
CA ASN A 475 2.77 0.94 -26.68
C ASN A 475 3.21 2.39 -26.97
N ASN A 476 4.52 2.58 -27.06
CA ASN A 476 5.09 3.89 -27.27
C ASN A 476 6.18 3.83 -28.34
N THR A 477 5.96 4.56 -29.44
CA THR A 477 6.90 4.64 -30.57
C THR A 477 7.58 6.02 -30.65
N ALA A 478 7.35 6.89 -29.68
CA ALA A 478 7.75 8.29 -29.68
C ALA A 478 8.83 8.58 -28.61
N SER A 479 8.65 9.65 -27.82
CA SER A 479 9.58 10.08 -26.75
C SER A 479 9.60 9.07 -25.60
N SER A 480 10.74 8.95 -24.90
CA SER A 480 10.80 8.18 -23.66
C SER A 480 10.43 8.98 -22.42
N THR A 481 10.40 10.31 -22.51
CA THR A 481 10.02 11.21 -21.41
C THR A 481 8.72 11.91 -21.74
N TRP A 482 7.80 11.88 -20.77
CA TRP A 482 6.47 12.47 -20.84
C TRP A 482 6.19 13.28 -19.58
N PHE A 483 5.32 14.26 -19.70
CA PHE A 483 4.80 15.05 -18.60
C PHE A 483 3.29 14.90 -18.61
N ALA A 484 2.73 14.28 -17.58
CA ALA A 484 1.31 13.95 -17.47
C ALA A 484 0.67 14.69 -16.29
N THR A 485 -0.65 14.71 -16.21
CA THR A 485 -1.34 15.17 -14.99
C THR A 485 -0.97 14.27 -13.81
N PRO A 486 -1.23 14.70 -12.56
CA PRO A 486 -1.03 13.86 -11.38
C PRO A 486 -1.74 12.49 -11.44
N TYR A 487 -2.74 12.33 -12.31
CA TYR A 487 -3.50 11.09 -12.49
C TYR A 487 -3.03 10.23 -13.68
N GLY A 488 -1.93 10.61 -14.35
CA GLY A 488 -1.37 9.88 -15.51
C GLY A 488 -2.03 10.21 -16.86
N GLU A 489 -2.83 11.28 -16.92
CA GLU A 489 -3.62 11.67 -18.09
C GLU A 489 -2.94 12.82 -18.87
N ASP A 490 -3.40 13.08 -20.09
CA ASP A 490 -2.99 14.20 -20.95
C ASP A 490 -1.47 14.38 -21.12
N ALA A 491 -0.74 13.27 -21.23
CA ALA A 491 0.71 13.27 -21.35
C ALA A 491 1.20 14.00 -22.62
N VAL A 492 2.21 14.85 -22.45
CA VAL A 492 2.88 15.61 -23.51
C VAL A 492 4.41 15.58 -23.34
N ALA A 493 5.16 16.01 -24.36
CA ALA A 493 6.63 15.95 -24.34
C ALA A 493 7.30 17.10 -23.54
N GLU A 494 6.57 18.18 -23.25
CA GLU A 494 7.08 19.36 -22.55
C GLU A 494 6.39 19.54 -21.20
N PRO A 495 7.08 20.01 -20.15
CA PRO A 495 6.49 20.20 -18.84
C PRO A 495 5.41 21.28 -18.83
N PHE A 496 4.43 21.13 -17.94
CA PHE A 496 3.41 22.14 -17.64
C PHE A 496 3.20 22.26 -16.12
N THR A 497 2.48 23.29 -15.67
CA THR A 497 2.26 23.52 -14.23
C THR A 497 1.54 22.33 -13.58
N GLY A 498 2.16 21.75 -12.56
CA GLY A 498 1.65 20.57 -11.87
C GLY A 498 1.76 19.26 -12.67
N SER A 499 2.51 19.24 -13.78
CA SER A 499 2.78 18.01 -14.50
C SER A 499 3.76 17.13 -13.74
N VAL A 500 3.53 15.82 -13.74
CA VAL A 500 4.45 14.81 -13.23
C VAL A 500 5.26 14.22 -14.38
N ARG A 501 6.59 14.20 -14.22
CA ARG A 501 7.48 13.57 -15.20
C ARG A 501 7.35 12.05 -15.15
N GLN A 502 7.21 11.43 -16.31
CA GLN A 502 7.09 9.98 -16.51
C GLN A 502 8.19 9.51 -17.49
N TRP A 503 8.67 8.27 -17.30
CA TRP A 503 9.47 7.54 -18.27
C TRP A 503 8.65 6.39 -18.85
N VAL A 504 8.59 6.29 -20.18
CA VAL A 504 7.96 5.16 -20.88
C VAL A 504 8.85 4.82 -22.08
N SER A 505 9.50 3.65 -22.07
CA SER A 505 10.40 3.24 -23.15
C SER A 505 9.76 3.35 -24.53
N ALA A 506 10.56 3.63 -25.56
CA ALA A 506 10.13 3.62 -26.95
C ALA A 506 10.05 2.17 -27.48
N THR A 507 9.23 1.34 -26.83
CA THR A 507 8.98 -0.06 -27.16
C THR A 507 7.49 -0.31 -27.41
N ASP A 508 7.20 -1.44 -28.05
CA ASP A 508 5.83 -1.94 -28.17
C ASP A 508 5.85 -3.42 -27.81
N ASN A 509 5.22 -3.74 -26.68
CA ASN A 509 5.04 -5.11 -26.21
C ASN A 509 3.55 -5.51 -26.17
N SER A 510 2.65 -4.69 -26.76
CA SER A 510 1.19 -4.89 -26.71
C SER A 510 0.70 -6.17 -27.40
N ALA A 511 1.57 -6.80 -28.20
CA ALA A 511 1.32 -8.08 -28.84
C ALA A 511 1.70 -9.30 -27.97
N GLN A 512 2.25 -9.10 -26.77
CA GLN A 512 2.56 -10.19 -25.84
C GLN A 512 1.29 -10.95 -25.42
N PRO A 513 1.39 -12.27 -25.14
CA PRO A 513 0.25 -13.02 -24.62
C PRO A 513 -0.11 -12.52 -23.20
N PRO A 514 -1.35 -12.77 -22.74
CA PRO A 514 -1.73 -12.49 -21.37
C PRO A 514 -0.77 -13.17 -20.38
N LEU A 515 -0.33 -12.43 -19.37
CA LEU A 515 0.54 -12.95 -18.32
C LEU A 515 -0.28 -13.39 -17.11
N GLU A 516 0.35 -14.23 -16.30
CA GLU A 516 -0.19 -14.63 -15.01
C GLU A 516 0.18 -13.59 -13.96
N ARG A 517 -0.83 -13.01 -13.30
CA ARG A 517 -0.64 -12.30 -12.05
C ARG A 517 -0.07 -13.23 -10.97
N ARG A 518 1.05 -12.85 -10.37
CA ARG A 518 1.75 -13.63 -9.35
C ARG A 518 1.83 -12.86 -8.03
N GLN A 519 1.65 -13.59 -6.93
CA GLN A 519 1.81 -13.08 -5.56
C GLN A 519 3.24 -13.27 -5.05
N PHE A 520 3.73 -12.30 -4.29
CA PHE A 520 5.05 -12.26 -3.66
C PHE A 520 4.94 -11.70 -2.23
N GLY A 521 5.91 -11.99 -1.37
CA GLY A 521 5.95 -11.41 -0.02
C GLY A 521 4.98 -12.03 1.00
N MET A 522 4.33 -13.16 0.72
CA MET A 522 3.31 -13.77 1.59
C MET A 522 3.80 -14.12 3.02
N THR A 523 5.12 -14.19 3.22
CA THR A 523 5.74 -14.46 4.53
C THR A 523 6.51 -13.25 5.08
N THR A 524 6.43 -12.10 4.43
CA THR A 524 7.18 -10.90 4.80
C THR A 524 6.46 -10.14 5.89
N ASP A 525 7.17 -9.86 6.98
CA ASP A 525 6.75 -9.01 8.08
C ASP A 525 7.85 -7.97 8.30
N TYR A 526 7.56 -6.71 7.94
CA TYR A 526 8.51 -5.60 8.06
C TYR A 526 8.64 -5.08 9.50
N GLY A 527 7.71 -5.47 10.39
CA GLY A 527 7.61 -5.00 11.77
C GLY A 527 8.28 -5.92 12.78
N SER A 528 8.50 -7.18 12.40
CA SER A 528 9.14 -8.21 13.23
C SER A 528 10.42 -7.72 13.89
N ASP A 529 10.43 -7.73 15.23
CA ASP A 529 11.55 -7.31 16.08
C ASP A 529 12.03 -5.85 15.90
N HIS A 530 11.23 -5.00 15.26
CA HIS A 530 11.58 -3.59 14.98
C HIS A 530 10.77 -2.57 15.81
N GLY A 531 9.89 -3.04 16.69
CA GLY A 531 9.05 -2.17 17.52
C GLY A 531 8.03 -1.38 16.70
N VAL A 532 7.64 -1.88 15.52
CA VAL A 532 6.59 -1.26 14.70
C VAL A 532 5.24 -1.39 15.40
N HIS A 533 4.43 -0.34 15.31
CA HIS A 533 3.08 -0.29 15.83
C HIS A 533 2.24 0.69 14.99
N ALA A 534 0.92 0.71 15.18
CA ALA A 534 0.11 1.73 14.54
C ALA A 534 0.45 3.13 15.09
N PRO A 535 0.42 4.20 14.29
CA PRO A 535 0.10 4.21 12.86
C PRO A 535 1.25 3.68 11.99
N ASN A 536 0.92 2.78 11.06
CA ASN A 536 1.83 2.20 10.05
C ASN A 536 1.07 1.73 8.80
#